data_AF-A0A4Q2UBM2-F1
#
_entry.id   AF-A0A4Q2UBM2-F1
#
_cell.length_a   1.000
_cell.length_b   1.000
_cell.length_c   1.000
_cell.angle_alpha   90.00
_cell.angle_beta   90.00
_cell.angle_gamma   90.00
#
_symmetry.space_group_name_H-M   'P 1'
#
loop_
_entity.id
_entity.type
_entity.pdbx_description
1 polymer ?
#
loop_
_entity_poly.entity_id
_entity_poly.type
_entity_poly.pdbx_seq_one_letter_code
_entity_poly.pdbx_strand_id
1 'polypeptide(L)'
;MQGPLFTDAQKREFVRRMDIPLRVFVGLILSLGTMVLFGATRPASWIWMAEVAVLLVMVVVTMLYAMEVKDDLPLMRMWSVVGFAWLCILFGMVLIDYLTRGGFPM
;
A
#
# COMPACT_ATOMS: atom_id res chain seq x y z
N MET A 1 43.36 -10.92 0.09
CA MET A 1 42.49 -11.44 -0.99
C MET A 1 41.24 -12.00 -0.31
N GLN A 2 40.15 -11.22 -0.25
CA GLN A 2 38.87 -11.65 0.32
C GLN A 2 38.12 -12.48 -0.72
N GLY A 3 37.95 -13.78 -0.45
CA GLY A 3 37.10 -14.66 -1.28
C GLY A 3 35.62 -14.23 -1.22
N PRO A 4 34.79 -14.70 -2.16
CA PRO A 4 33.40 -14.25 -2.30
C PRO A 4 32.63 -14.46 -0.98
N LEU A 5 32.21 -13.35 -0.37
CA LEU A 5 31.65 -13.22 0.98
C LEU A 5 30.22 -13.80 1.14
N PHE A 6 29.72 -14.54 0.15
CA PHE A 6 28.41 -15.20 0.17
C PHE A 6 28.56 -16.64 -0.33
N THR A 7 28.42 -17.62 0.57
CA THR A 7 28.33 -19.04 0.19
C THR A 7 26.98 -19.27 -0.51
N ASP A 8 26.90 -20.14 -1.54
CA ASP A 8 25.66 -20.42 -2.28
C ASP A 8 24.46 -20.82 -1.38
N ALA A 9 24.75 -21.35 -0.19
CA ALA A 9 23.77 -21.65 0.85
C ALA A 9 23.16 -20.36 1.45
N GLN A 10 23.95 -19.34 1.78
CA GLN A 10 23.44 -18.03 2.24
C GLN A 10 22.64 -17.33 1.15
N LYS A 11 23.07 -17.44 -0.12
CA LYS A 11 22.35 -16.83 -1.24
C LYS A 11 20.96 -17.44 -1.40
N ARG A 12 20.83 -18.77 -1.27
CA ARG A 12 19.54 -19.48 -1.27
C ARG A 12 18.65 -19.11 -0.10
N GLU A 13 19.21 -19.04 1.11
CA GLU A 13 18.45 -18.69 2.31
C GLU A 13 17.94 -17.24 2.24
N PHE A 14 18.77 -16.33 1.70
CA PHE A 14 18.40 -14.94 1.48
C PHE A 14 17.26 -14.80 0.46
N VAL A 15 17.35 -15.49 -0.69
CA VAL A 15 16.26 -15.53 -1.68
C VAL A 15 14.98 -16.07 -1.06
N ARG A 16 15.07 -17.16 -0.29
CA ARG A 16 13.92 -17.78 0.38
C ARG A 16 13.23 -16.86 1.39
N ARG A 17 14.00 -16.03 2.11
CA ARG A 17 13.46 -15.00 3.03
C ARG A 17 12.84 -13.82 2.28
N MET A 18 13.37 -13.46 1.11
CA MET A 18 12.87 -12.37 0.29
C MET A 18 11.61 -12.71 -0.52
N ASP A 19 11.30 -13.98 -0.73
CA ASP A 19 10.15 -14.41 -1.54
C ASP A 19 8.82 -13.77 -1.11
N ILE A 20 8.61 -13.57 0.20
CA ILE A 20 7.39 -12.96 0.74
C ILE A 20 7.34 -11.45 0.42
N PRO A 21 8.35 -10.63 0.80
CA PRO A 21 8.42 -9.22 0.40
C PRO A 21 8.32 -8.99 -1.10
N LEU A 22 8.95 -9.86 -1.89
CA LEU A 22 9.03 -9.70 -3.34
C LEU A 22 7.68 -9.95 -4.02
N ARG A 23 6.90 -10.93 -3.53
CA ARG A 23 5.51 -11.16 -3.99
C ARG A 23 4.60 -9.98 -3.66
N VAL A 24 4.73 -9.41 -2.46
CA VAL A 24 3.98 -8.22 -2.04
C VAL A 24 4.32 -7.04 -2.94
N PHE A 25 5.61 -6.81 -3.18
CA PHE A 25 6.10 -5.75 -4.05
C PHE A 25 5.57 -5.89 -5.48
N VAL A 26 5.64 -7.08 -6.06
CA VAL A 26 5.06 -7.37 -7.38
C VAL A 26 3.55 -7.14 -7.39
N GLY A 27 2.84 -7.57 -6.34
CA GLY A 27 1.40 -7.31 -6.20
C GLY A 27 1.04 -5.83 -6.16
N LEU A 28 1.84 -5.01 -5.45
CA LEU A 28 1.69 -3.57 -5.41
C LEU A 28 1.97 -2.92 -6.78
N ILE A 29 3.04 -3.34 -7.46
CA ILE A 29 3.36 -2.88 -8.82
C ILE A 29 2.20 -3.18 -9.80
N LEU A 30 1.64 -4.39 -9.76
CA LEU A 30 0.52 -4.77 -10.62
C LEU A 30 -0.76 -3.98 -10.30
N SER A 31 -1.04 -3.77 -9.01
CA SER A 31 -2.18 -2.96 -8.57
C SER A 31 -2.03 -1.50 -9.03
N LEU A 32 -0.83 -0.95 -8.92
CA LEU A 32 -0.51 0.39 -9.43
C LEU A 32 -0.65 0.46 -10.96
N GLY A 33 -0.16 -0.55 -11.67
CA GLY A 33 -0.32 -0.65 -13.12
C GLY A 33 -1.79 -0.66 -13.55
N THR A 34 -2.64 -1.34 -12.78
CA THR A 34 -4.09 -1.38 -13.01
C THR A 34 -4.74 -0.01 -12.82
N MET A 35 -4.35 0.71 -11.75
CA MET A 35 -4.71 2.12 -11.52
C MET A 35 -4.34 3.03 -12.69
N VAL A 36 -3.11 2.91 -13.19
CA VAL A 36 -2.64 3.72 -14.32
C VAL A 36 -3.42 3.38 -15.61
N LEU A 37 -3.72 2.10 -15.84
CA LEU A 37 -4.52 1.67 -17.00
C LEU A 37 -5.96 2.16 -16.92
N PHE A 38 -6.57 2.15 -15.73
CA PHE A 38 -7.90 2.72 -15.51
C PHE A 38 -7.92 4.23 -15.74
N GLY A 39 -6.92 4.97 -15.26
CA GLY A 39 -6.81 6.40 -15.56
C GLY A 39 -6.52 6.71 -17.04
N ALA A 40 -5.81 5.83 -17.75
CA ALA A 40 -5.50 5.99 -19.17
C ALA A 40 -6.67 5.61 -20.10
N THR A 41 -7.56 4.72 -19.65
CA THR A 41 -8.77 4.33 -20.38
C THR A 41 -9.92 5.27 -19.99
N ARG A 42 -10.79 5.62 -20.95
CA ARG A 42 -11.72 6.76 -20.84
C ARG A 42 -12.43 6.86 -19.48
N PRO A 43 -12.65 8.08 -18.96
CA PRO A 43 -13.29 8.31 -17.67
C PRO A 43 -14.76 7.90 -17.74
N ALA A 44 -15.04 6.63 -17.45
CA ALA A 44 -16.40 6.16 -17.22
C ALA A 44 -16.77 6.48 -15.77
N SER A 45 -17.99 6.97 -15.56
CA SER A 45 -18.53 7.41 -14.26
C SER A 45 -18.57 6.34 -13.16
N TRP A 46 -18.18 5.09 -13.44
CA TRP A 46 -18.07 4.00 -12.47
C TRP A 46 -16.63 3.57 -12.16
N ILE A 47 -15.63 3.94 -12.98
CA ILE A 47 -14.24 3.48 -12.82
C ILE A 47 -13.62 4.00 -11.51
N TRP A 48 -14.03 5.19 -11.08
CA TRP A 48 -13.56 5.78 -9.81
C TRP A 48 -13.84 4.88 -8.59
N MET A 49 -14.94 4.11 -8.58
CA MET A 49 -15.23 3.18 -7.48
C MET A 49 -14.24 2.01 -7.45
N ALA A 50 -13.89 1.49 -8.63
CA ALA A 50 -12.90 0.43 -8.77
C ALA A 50 -11.50 0.92 -8.40
N GLU A 51 -11.14 2.15 -8.78
CA GLU A 51 -9.91 2.81 -8.37
C GLU A 51 -9.85 2.94 -6.84
N VAL A 52 -10.87 3.49 -6.19
CA VAL A 52 -10.91 3.61 -4.72
C VAL A 52 -10.75 2.24 -4.04
N ALA A 53 -11.38 1.20 -4.58
CA ALA A 53 -11.24 -0.16 -4.04
C ALA A 53 -9.80 -0.70 -4.19
N VAL A 54 -9.17 -0.55 -5.35
CA VAL A 54 -7.76 -0.96 -5.58
C VAL A 54 -6.82 -0.19 -4.67
N LEU A 55 -7.06 1.12 -4.49
CA LEU A 55 -6.27 1.97 -3.61
C LEU A 55 -6.32 1.48 -2.16
N LEU A 56 -7.53 1.16 -1.67
CA LEU A 56 -7.73 0.58 -0.34
C LEU A 56 -6.98 -0.74 -0.16
N VAL A 57 -7.00 -1.62 -1.17
CA VAL A 57 -6.24 -2.88 -1.13
C VAL A 57 -4.74 -2.61 -1.04
N MET A 58 -4.20 -1.69 -1.85
CA MET A 58 -2.77 -1.35 -1.82
C MET A 58 -2.35 -0.81 -0.46
N VAL A 59 -3.18 0.04 0.15
CA VAL A 59 -2.99 0.57 1.50
C VAL A 59 -2.94 -0.55 2.54
N VAL A 60 -3.92 -1.45 2.53
CA VAL A 60 -3.99 -2.58 3.48
C VAL A 60 -2.79 -3.50 3.33
N VAL A 61 -2.40 -3.83 2.09
CA VAL A 61 -1.24 -4.68 1.80
C VAL A 61 0.05 -4.01 2.27
N THR A 62 0.21 -2.71 2.03
CA THR A 62 1.38 -1.95 2.49
C THR A 62 1.44 -1.93 4.03
N MET A 63 0.32 -1.70 4.70
CA MET A 63 0.27 -1.69 6.16
C MET A 63 0.59 -3.07 6.76
N LEU A 64 0.10 -4.16 6.16
CA LEU A 64 0.33 -5.51 6.66
C LEU A 64 1.75 -6.03 6.44
N TYR A 65 2.39 -5.64 5.34
CA TYR A 65 3.65 -6.24 4.90
C TYR A 65 4.84 -5.28 4.88
N ALA A 66 4.65 -3.99 4.55
CA ALA A 66 5.74 -3.03 4.46
C ALA A 66 6.09 -2.39 5.82
N MET A 67 5.13 -2.29 6.75
CA MET A 67 5.39 -1.81 8.10
C MET A 67 5.92 -2.91 9.05
N GLU A 68 6.25 -4.12 8.57
CA GLU A 68 6.64 -5.28 9.40
C GLU A 68 5.74 -5.51 10.63
N VAL A 69 4.46 -5.11 10.55
CA VAL A 69 3.47 -5.20 11.64
C VAL A 69 3.29 -6.64 12.16
N LYS A 70 3.73 -7.63 11.38
CA LYS A 70 3.72 -9.04 11.73
C LYS A 70 4.87 -9.48 12.64
N ASP A 71 6.03 -8.83 12.59
CA ASP A 71 7.23 -9.20 13.36
C ASP A 71 7.51 -8.25 14.54
N ASP A 72 6.88 -7.08 14.58
CA ASP A 72 7.01 -6.12 15.69
C ASP A 72 6.19 -6.49 16.95
N LEU A 73 6.64 -5.99 18.11
CA LEU A 73 5.94 -6.17 19.39
C LEU A 73 4.45 -5.77 19.28
N PRO A 74 3.51 -6.49 19.94
CA PRO A 74 2.06 -6.27 19.81
C PRO A 74 1.62 -4.82 20.10
N LEU A 75 2.41 -4.07 20.86
CA LEU A 75 2.20 -2.65 21.14
C LEU A 75 2.41 -1.79 19.88
N MET A 76 3.43 -2.06 19.07
CA MET A 76 3.72 -1.32 17.83
C MET A 76 2.59 -1.50 16.80
N ARG A 77 2.02 -2.71 16.74
CA ARG A 77 0.85 -3.02 15.91
C ARG A 77 -0.38 -2.19 16.30
N MET A 78 -0.64 -2.00 17.59
CA MET A 78 -1.74 -1.14 18.03
C MET A 78 -1.52 0.32 17.62
N TRP A 79 -0.30 0.84 17.77
CA TRP A 79 0.03 2.21 17.39
C TRP A 79 -0.10 2.46 15.88
N SER A 80 0.32 1.50 15.04
CA SER A 80 0.14 1.58 13.58
C SER A 80 -1.35 1.65 13.20
N VAL A 81 -2.19 0.81 13.82
CA VAL A 81 -3.64 0.81 13.57
C VAL A 81 -4.28 2.11 14.04
N VAL A 82 -3.90 2.63 15.21
CA VAL A 82 -4.41 3.90 15.74
C VAL A 82 -4.00 5.08 14.85
N GLY A 83 -2.74 5.14 14.43
CA GLY A 83 -2.26 6.16 13.49
C GLY A 83 -2.99 6.11 12.15
N PHE A 84 -3.29 4.91 11.67
CA PHE A 84 -4.04 4.71 10.44
C PHE A 84 -5.51 5.13 10.58
N ALA A 85 -6.17 4.74 11.67
CA ALA A 85 -7.52 5.15 11.98
C ALA A 85 -7.62 6.69 12.08
N TRP A 86 -6.62 7.32 12.70
CA TRP A 86 -6.52 8.77 12.78
C TRP A 86 -6.38 9.42 11.40
N LEU A 87 -5.52 8.89 10.53
CA LEU A 87 -5.37 9.37 9.14
C LEU A 87 -6.67 9.22 8.34
N CYS A 88 -7.41 8.13 8.50
CA CYS A 88 -8.72 7.97 7.87
C CYS A 88 -9.73 9.03 8.32
N ILE A 89 -9.75 9.36 9.62
CA ILE A 89 -10.63 10.40 10.17
C ILE A 89 -10.23 11.77 9.61
N LEU A 90 -8.93 12.12 9.62
CA LEU A 90 -8.44 13.37 9.04
C LEU A 90 -8.77 13.47 7.55
N PHE A 91 -8.51 12.41 6.79
CA PHE A 91 -8.82 12.34 5.38
C PHE A 91 -10.32 12.50 5.12
N GLY A 92 -11.17 11.83 5.89
CA GLY A 92 -12.61 11.96 5.80
C GLY A 92 -13.09 13.38 6.09
N MET A 93 -12.57 14.01 7.15
CA MET A 93 -12.90 15.40 7.48
C MET A 93 -12.47 16.36 6.37
N VAL A 94 -11.26 16.20 5.83
CA VAL A 94 -10.74 17.03 4.73
C VAL A 94 -11.53 16.80 3.45
N LEU A 95 -11.87 15.55 3.12
CA LEU A 95 -12.67 15.23 1.95
C LEU A 95 -14.07 15.83 2.05
N ILE A 96 -14.72 15.72 3.21
CA ILE A 96 -16.02 16.34 3.46
C ILE A 96 -15.91 17.86 3.40
N ASP A 97 -14.85 18.46 3.94
CA ASP A 97 -14.60 19.89 3.84
C ASP A 97 -14.43 20.32 2.37
N TYR A 98 -13.66 19.59 1.55
CA TYR A 98 -13.55 19.84 0.11
C TYR A 98 -14.88 19.66 -0.64
N LEU A 99 -15.67 18.63 -0.32
CA LEU A 99 -16.97 18.40 -0.95
C LEU A 99 -17.98 19.48 -0.57
N THR A 100 -17.94 19.95 0.68
CA THR A 100 -18.86 20.97 1.20
C THR A 100 -18.43 22.37 0.79
N ARG A 101 -17.12 22.62 0.62
CA ARG A 101 -16.55 23.86 0.08
C ARG A 101 -16.53 23.90 -1.44
N GLY A 102 -16.67 22.76 -2.11
CA GLY A 102 -16.87 22.60 -3.55
C GLY A 102 -18.24 23.10 -4.02
N GLY A 103 -18.83 24.08 -3.33
CA GLY A 103 -19.85 24.95 -3.88
C GLY A 103 -19.29 25.60 -5.13
N PHE A 104 -19.68 25.04 -6.28
CA PHE A 104 -19.69 25.72 -7.55
C PHE A 104 -20.17 27.17 -7.33
N PRO A 105 -19.47 28.20 -7.83
CA PRO A 105 -20.12 29.49 -7.99
C PRO A 105 -21.33 29.29 -8.92
N MET A 106 -22.53 29.48 -8.37
CA MET A 106 -23.69 29.90 -9.16
C MET A 106 -23.65 31.43 -9.25
#